data_AF-A0A969XHW7-F1
#
_entry.id   AF-A0A969XHW7-F1
#
_cell.length_a   1.000
_cell.length_b   1.000
_cell.length_c   1.000
_cell.angle_alpha   90.00
_cell.angle_beta   90.00
_cell.angle_gamma   90.00
#
_symmetry.space_group_name_H-M   'P 1'
#
loop_
_entity.id
_entity.type
_entity.pdbx_description
1 polymer ?
#
loop_
_entity_poly.entity_id
_entity_poly.type
_entity_poly.pdbx_seq_one_letter_code
_entity_poly.pdbx_strand_id
1 'polypeptide(L)'
;MNEKQAEERPGMEDELGALLATLTPRQMQFVIARLVAASDAEAARLVGLHPHTVYCWRNRADVRRAVRLALREALAGAQDDLLEVAERTLEVLREELGCPASRGPPGLARHGR
;
A
#
# COMPACT_ATOMS: atom_id res chain seq x y z
N MET A 1 -16.23 -3.79 39.41
CA MET A 1 -16.71 -3.27 38.13
C MET A 1 -15.54 -3.31 37.16
N ASN A 2 -15.49 -4.38 36.35
CA ASN A 2 -14.50 -4.57 35.30
C ASN A 2 -15.26 -4.49 33.98
N GLU A 3 -15.17 -3.36 33.29
CA GLU A 3 -15.70 -3.20 31.94
C GLU A 3 -14.62 -2.56 31.07
N LYS A 4 -13.79 -3.45 30.52
CA LYS A 4 -13.32 -3.46 29.13
C LYS A 4 -13.37 -2.10 28.41
N GLN A 5 -12.37 -1.26 28.67
CA GLN A 5 -11.88 -0.34 27.65
C GLN A 5 -10.94 -1.14 26.74
N ALA A 6 -11.53 -1.94 25.85
CA ALA A 6 -10.84 -2.32 24.63
C ALA A 6 -10.95 -1.09 23.71
N GLU A 7 -9.99 -0.17 23.83
CA GLU A 7 -9.77 0.85 22.81
C GLU A 7 -9.46 0.10 21.51
N GLU A 8 -10.46 -0.05 20.66
CA GLU A 8 -10.29 -0.35 19.24
C GLU A 8 -9.35 0.73 18.70
N ARG A 9 -8.06 0.38 18.58
CA ARG A 9 -7.12 1.26 17.89
C ARG A 9 -7.67 1.41 16.48
N PRO A 10 -7.99 2.64 16.04
CA PRO A 10 -8.49 2.86 14.69
C PRO A 10 -7.50 2.23 13.70
N GLY A 11 -8.03 1.60 12.64
CA GLY A 11 -7.20 1.03 11.60
C GLY A 11 -6.30 2.11 10.98
N MET A 12 -5.19 1.70 10.35
CA MET A 12 -4.30 2.67 9.68
C MET A 12 -5.05 3.53 8.66
N GLU A 13 -5.99 2.91 7.93
CA GLU A 13 -6.88 3.55 6.96
C GLU A 13 -7.80 4.60 7.61
N ASP A 14 -8.39 4.27 8.77
CA ASP A 14 -9.21 5.21 9.54
C ASP A 14 -8.40 6.43 10.00
N GLU A 15 -7.16 6.19 10.41
CA GLU A 15 -6.24 7.23 10.83
C GLU A 15 -5.81 8.13 9.67
N LEU A 16 -5.50 7.56 8.49
CA LEU A 16 -5.19 8.37 7.31
C LEU A 16 -6.40 9.19 6.89
N GLY A 17 -7.58 8.58 6.82
CA GLY A 17 -8.82 9.26 6.45
C GLY A 17 -9.15 10.44 7.36
N ALA A 18 -9.07 10.23 8.68
CA ALA A 18 -9.27 11.29 9.66
C ALA A 18 -8.26 12.43 9.50
N LEU A 19 -6.99 12.10 9.23
CA LEU A 19 -5.94 13.10 9.05
C LEU A 19 -6.13 13.89 7.76
N LEU A 20 -6.44 13.23 6.64
CA LEU A 20 -6.71 13.85 5.34
C LEU A 20 -7.89 14.83 5.43
N ALA A 21 -8.93 14.51 6.20
CA ALA A 21 -10.09 15.39 6.41
C ALA A 21 -9.73 16.74 7.07
N THR A 22 -8.61 16.82 7.78
CA THR A 22 -8.12 18.08 8.39
C THR A 22 -7.26 18.93 7.44
N LEU A 23 -6.85 18.38 6.30
CA LEU A 23 -5.93 19.05 5.38
C LEU A 23 -6.65 19.96 4.40
N THR A 24 -5.98 21.06 4.03
CA THR A 24 -6.44 21.90 2.93
C THR A 24 -6.29 21.17 1.58
N PRO A 25 -7.04 21.57 0.53
CA PRO A 25 -6.92 20.94 -0.79
C PRO A 25 -5.49 20.94 -1.36
N ARG A 26 -4.73 22.03 -1.17
CA ARG A 26 -3.31 22.12 -1.58
C ARG A 26 -2.41 21.15 -0.82
N GLN A 27 -2.68 20.92 0.46
CA GLN A 27 -1.93 19.97 1.27
C GLN A 27 -2.27 18.53 0.88
N MET A 28 -3.53 18.23 0.58
CA MET A 28 -3.95 16.94 0.06
C MET A 28 -3.30 16.65 -1.31
N GLN A 29 -3.29 17.62 -2.22
CA GLN A 29 -2.56 17.51 -3.49
C GLN A 29 -1.07 17.24 -3.26
N PHE A 30 -0.45 17.91 -2.29
CA PHE A 30 0.95 17.65 -1.93
C PHE A 30 1.16 16.23 -1.39
N VAL A 31 0.26 15.70 -0.55
CA VAL A 31 0.33 14.31 -0.05
C VAL A 31 0.29 13.32 -1.23
N ILE A 32 -0.63 13.52 -2.18
CA ILE A 32 -0.72 12.68 -3.39
C ILE A 32 0.58 12.78 -4.21
N ALA A 33 1.09 13.99 -4.45
CA ALA A 33 2.34 14.19 -5.18
C ALA A 33 3.54 13.52 -4.48
N ARG A 34 3.52 13.38 -3.16
CA ARG A 34 4.56 12.66 -2.42
C ARG A 34 4.59 11.16 -2.67
N LEU A 35 3.53 10.56 -3.21
CA LEU A 35 3.54 9.14 -3.55
C LEU A 35 4.50 8.81 -4.70
N VAL A 36 4.76 9.78 -5.58
CA VAL A 36 5.57 9.57 -6.80
C VAL A 36 6.87 10.39 -6.82
N ALA A 37 6.96 11.46 -6.04
CA ALA A 37 8.16 12.29 -5.98
C ALA A 37 9.26 11.66 -5.12
N ALA A 38 10.53 11.92 -5.45
CA ALA A 38 11.67 11.52 -4.63
C ALA A 38 11.85 12.42 -3.39
N SER A 39 11.34 13.65 -3.43
CA SER A 39 11.53 14.63 -2.35
C SER A 39 10.34 15.56 -2.12
N ASP A 40 10.29 16.19 -0.94
CA ASP A 40 9.30 17.23 -0.61
C ASP A 40 9.40 18.43 -1.57
N ALA A 41 10.63 18.82 -1.95
CA ALA A 41 10.83 19.94 -2.87
C ALA A 41 10.32 19.64 -4.28
N GLU A 42 10.48 18.40 -4.74
CA GLU A 42 9.94 17.94 -6.01
C GLU A 42 8.41 17.86 -5.98
N ALA A 43 7.83 17.24 -4.95
CA ALA A 43 6.38 17.18 -4.80
C ALA A 43 5.74 18.58 -4.73
N ALA A 44 6.39 19.53 -4.04
CA ALA A 44 5.94 20.92 -4.01
C ALA A 44 5.86 21.50 -5.43
N ARG A 45 6.92 21.29 -6.23
CA ARG A 45 6.96 21.75 -7.63
C ARG A 45 5.89 21.09 -8.49
N LEU A 46 5.65 19.78 -8.33
CA LEU A 46 4.60 19.05 -9.07
C LEU A 46 3.21 19.65 -8.85
N VAL A 47 2.93 20.18 -7.66
CA VAL A 47 1.64 20.82 -7.32
C VAL A 47 1.66 22.35 -7.46
N GLY A 48 2.67 22.90 -8.14
CA GLY A 48 2.79 24.33 -8.39
C GLY A 48 2.99 25.15 -7.10
N LEU A 49 3.75 24.64 -6.14
CA LEU A 49 4.16 25.32 -4.92
C LEU A 49 5.68 25.52 -4.90
N HIS A 50 6.12 26.64 -4.32
CA HIS A 50 7.52 26.80 -3.97
C HIS A 50 7.87 25.88 -2.78
N PRO A 51 9.03 25.19 -2.77
CA PRO A 51 9.40 24.28 -1.68
C PRO A 51 9.30 24.91 -0.29
N HIS A 52 9.67 26.19 -0.16
CA HIS A 52 9.59 26.93 1.09
C HIS A 52 8.16 26.96 1.68
N THR A 53 7.13 27.00 0.84
CA THR A 53 5.72 27.02 1.28
C THR A 53 5.38 25.80 2.14
N VAL A 54 5.86 24.61 1.74
CA VAL A 54 5.63 23.36 2.48
C VAL A 54 6.32 23.38 3.84
N TYR A 55 7.54 23.91 3.89
CA TYR A 55 8.29 24.01 5.14
C TYR A 55 7.71 25.01 6.14
N CYS A 56 6.93 25.99 5.65
CA CYS A 56 6.27 27.03 6.43
C CYS A 56 4.84 26.67 6.89
N TRP A 57 4.29 25.52 6.49
CA TRP A 57 2.96 25.13 6.95
C TRP A 57 2.91 24.93 8.47
N ARG A 58 1.92 25.54 9.12
CA ARG A 58 1.73 25.46 10.58
C ARG A 58 1.50 24.01 11.03
N ASN A 59 0.69 23.26 10.30
CA ASN A 59 0.39 21.84 10.51
C ASN A 59 1.34 20.91 9.74
N ARG A 60 2.60 21.30 9.52
CA ARG A 60 3.58 20.48 8.78
C ARG A 60 3.78 19.08 9.37
N ALA A 61 3.66 18.93 10.68
CA ALA A 61 3.77 17.63 11.34
C ALA A 61 2.66 16.67 10.87
N ASP A 62 1.42 17.16 10.80
CA ASP A 62 0.25 16.41 10.34
C ASP A 62 0.35 16.07 8.87
N VAL A 63 0.73 17.03 8.02
CA VAL A 63 0.94 16.77 6.59
C VAL A 63 2.01 15.69 6.38
N ARG A 64 3.15 15.77 7.10
CA ARG A 64 4.19 14.75 7.02
C ARG A 64 3.73 13.39 7.52
N ARG A 65 2.85 13.37 8.51
CA ARG A 65 2.25 12.14 9.03
C ARG A 65 1.32 11.52 7.99
N ALA A 66 0.48 12.31 7.33
CA ALA A 66 -0.37 11.87 6.22
C ALA A 66 0.46 11.29 5.08
N VAL A 67 1.57 11.94 4.70
CA VAL A 67 2.50 11.40 3.69
C VAL A 67 3.04 10.01 4.09
N ARG A 68 3.45 9.83 5.34
CA ARG A 68 3.98 8.53 5.79
C ARG A 68 2.93 7.43 5.79
N LEU A 69 1.71 7.75 6.20
CA LEU A 69 0.59 6.79 6.21
C LEU A 69 0.19 6.44 4.77
N ALA A 70 0.00 7.43 3.91
CA ALA A 70 -0.34 7.22 2.50
C ALA A 70 0.73 6.41 1.76
N LEU A 71 2.02 6.63 2.02
CA LEU A 71 3.10 5.83 1.44
C LEU A 71 3.07 4.37 1.90
N ARG A 72 2.68 4.11 3.16
CA ARG A 72 2.56 2.75 3.68
C ARG A 72 1.40 2.01 3.05
N GLU A 73 0.25 2.65 2.93
CA GLU A 73 -0.92 2.08 2.25
C GLU A 73 -0.64 1.83 0.77
N ALA A 74 -0.02 2.80 0.07
CA ALA A 74 0.38 2.63 -1.32
C ALA A 74 1.38 1.47 -1.50
N LEU A 75 2.31 1.28 -0.56
CA LEU A 75 3.24 0.16 -0.60
C LEU A 75 2.54 -1.18 -0.34
N ALA A 76 1.58 -1.23 0.59
CA ALA A 76 0.80 -2.44 0.85
C ALA A 76 -0.02 -2.83 -0.39
N GLY A 77 -0.76 -1.88 -0.98
CA GLY A 77 -1.49 -2.13 -2.22
C GLY A 77 -0.58 -2.57 -3.38
N ALA A 78 0.58 -1.93 -3.54
CA ALA A 78 1.54 -2.33 -4.56
C ALA A 78 2.13 -3.74 -4.35
N GLN A 79 2.24 -4.21 -3.10
CA GLN A 79 2.64 -5.58 -2.80
C GLN A 79 1.54 -6.57 -3.19
N ASP A 80 0.29 -6.27 -2.87
CA ASP A 80 -0.86 -7.09 -3.23
C ASP A 80 -1.00 -7.18 -4.76
N ASP A 81 -0.90 -6.06 -5.47
CA ASP A 81 -0.92 -6.00 -6.93
C ASP A 81 0.21 -6.86 -7.55
N LEU A 82 1.41 -6.79 -6.98
CA LEU A 82 2.56 -7.56 -7.47
C LEU A 82 2.37 -9.07 -7.27
N LEU A 83 1.77 -9.48 -6.14
CA LEU A 83 1.44 -10.89 -5.89
C LEU A 83 0.40 -11.39 -6.88
N GLU A 84 -0.66 -10.61 -7.12
CA GLU A 84 -1.70 -10.95 -8.11
C GLU A 84 -1.12 -11.12 -9.52
N VAL A 85 -0.24 -10.19 -9.94
CA VAL A 85 0.42 -10.27 -11.25
C VAL A 85 1.36 -11.47 -11.33
N ALA A 86 2.10 -11.78 -10.26
CA ALA A 86 3.00 -12.92 -10.21
C ALA A 86 2.24 -14.25 -10.35
N GLU A 87 1.12 -14.40 -9.63
CA GLU A 87 0.27 -15.59 -9.71
C GLU A 87 -0.27 -15.81 -11.13
N ARG A 88 -0.82 -14.76 -11.75
CA ARG A 88 -1.29 -14.81 -13.16
C ARG A 88 -0.16 -15.16 -14.13
N THR A 89 1.02 -14.60 -13.91
CA THR A 89 2.18 -14.89 -14.78
C THR A 89 2.60 -16.35 -14.68
N LEU A 90 2.59 -16.94 -13.48
CA LEU A 90 2.91 -18.35 -13.27
C LEU A 90 1.87 -19.28 -13.91
N GLU A 91 0.59 -18.91 -13.90
CA GLU A 91 -0.47 -19.66 -14.59
C GLU A 91 -0.21 -19.72 -16.09
N VAL A 92 0.02 -18.58 -16.74
CA VAL A 92 0.35 -18.51 -18.17
C VAL A 92 1.61 -19.33 -18.49
N LEU A 93 2.67 -19.19 -17.69
CA LEU A 93 3.90 -19.97 -17.90
C LEU A 93 3.66 -21.48 -17.77
N ARG A 94 2.76 -21.91 -16.87
CA ARG A 94 2.43 -23.32 -16.69
C ARG A 94 1.67 -23.89 -17.88
N GLU A 95 0.77 -23.11 -18.48
CA GLU A 95 0.06 -23.47 -19.72
C GLU A 95 1.04 -23.60 -20.89
N GLU A 96 1.90 -22.58 -21.09
CA GLU A 96 2.86 -22.52 -22.20
C GLU A 96 3.94 -23.60 -22.13
N LEU A 97 4.47 -23.88 -20.93
CA LEU A 97 5.49 -24.92 -20.74
C LEU A 97 4.91 -26.34 -20.81
N GLY A 98 3.59 -26.49 -20.98
CA GLY A 98 2.92 -27.77 -21.01
C GLY A 98 3.23 -28.63 -19.78
N CYS A 99 3.51 -28.00 -18.64
CA CYS A 99 3.87 -28.70 -17.41
C CYS A 99 2.56 -29.11 -16.70
N PRO A 100 2.10 -30.36 -16.84
CA PRO A 100 1.01 -30.83 -16.00
C PRO A 100 1.48 -30.68 -14.55
N ALA A 101 0.65 -30.11 -13.67
CA ALA A 101 0.90 -30.21 -12.23
C ALA A 101 1.30 -31.65 -11.96
N SER A 102 2.47 -31.84 -11.35
CA SER A 102 3.01 -33.16 -11.05
C SER A 102 1.88 -34.02 -10.50
N ARG A 103 1.39 -34.98 -11.31
CA ARG A 103 0.60 -36.08 -10.76
C ARG A 103 1.52 -36.68 -9.70
N GLY A 104 1.07 -36.68 -8.46
CA GLY A 104 1.75 -37.40 -7.38
C GLY A 104 2.12 -38.81 -7.85
N PRO A 105 3.21 -39.38 -7.32
CA PRO A 105 3.84 -40.57 -7.88
C PRO A 105 2.81 -41.69 -8.12
N PRO A 106 2.68 -42.21 -9.37
CA PRO A 106 1.80 -43.33 -9.65
C PRO A 106 2.49 -44.60 -9.17
N GLY A 107 2.13 -45.10 -7.98
CA GLY A 107 2.91 -46.19 -7.40
C GLY A 107 2.38 -46.89 -6.16
N LEU A 108 1.06 -46.98 -5.96
CA LEU A 108 0.49 -48.00 -5.06
C LEU A 108 -0.67 -48.72 -5.75
N ALA A 109 -0.42 -49.25 -6.94
CA ALA A 109 -1.17 -50.40 -7.43
C ALA A 109 -0.74 -51.62 -6.60
N ARG A 110 -1.44 -51.87 -5.49
CA ARG A 110 -1.38 -53.16 -4.81
C ARG A 110 -2.02 -54.20 -5.72
N HIS A 111 -1.19 -54.88 -6.53
CA HIS A 111 -1.54 -56.18 -7.08
C HIS A 111 -1.48 -57.23 -5.98
N GLY A 112 -2.54 -58.02 -5.89
CA GLY A 112 -2.79 -58.91 -4.79
C GLY A 112 -1.95 -60.18 -4.76
N ARG A 113 -2.09 -60.86 -3.63
CA ARG A 113 -2.36 -62.29 -3.54
C ARG A 113 -3.13 -62.56 -2.26
#